data_AF-X0I2U9-F1
#
_entry.id   AF-X0I2U9-F1
#
_cell.length_a   1.000
_cell.length_b   1.000
_cell.length_c   1.000
_cell.angle_alpha   90.00
_cell.angle_beta   90.00
_cell.angle_gamma   90.00
#
_symmetry.space_group_name_H-M   'P 1'
#
loop_
_entity.id
_entity.type
_entity.pdbx_description
1 polymer ?
#
loop_
_entity_poly.entity_id
_entity_poly.type
_entity_poly.pdbx_seq_one_letter_code
_entity_poly.pdbx_strand_id
1 'polypeptide(L)'
;MQLLTAFAISLAGQGSLVTAAAIEPRSANSIPPPPKSEPVHLKRLPLPPGISDDAPGACTAKINPRGTGCMPVKSLRAFQSGEFLPDGKHVLALVPYIGAPLAPDPASIYNGSQIIIIKTDGSKFSNGDKWKCITCGVPAENAVGQTPTYDYPQAFDDGKRILFGSNIADCGDHLLISDECTPDQLHVYPIHWDVSADGSGAGGSIRELRLHPDNIHLGFSSFTIGAKLGQFAYFGRLKFNPKPTTGLPLAPRYDLIKV
;
A
#
# COMPACT_ATOMS: atom_id res chain seq x y z
N MET A 1 62.80 60.37 14.51
CA MET A 1 63.99 59.95 13.74
C MET A 1 64.23 58.49 14.09
N GLN A 2 64.31 57.59 13.10
CA GLN A 2 64.48 56.11 13.20
C GLN A 2 63.30 55.37 13.87
N LEU A 3 62.41 54.63 13.21
CA LEU A 3 62.53 53.56 12.18
C LEU A 3 63.41 52.40 12.67
N LEU A 4 62.78 51.26 12.99
CA LEU A 4 63.12 49.87 12.61
C LEU A 4 62.18 48.91 13.41
N THR A 5 61.15 48.35 12.77
CA THR A 5 61.07 47.06 12.02
C THR A 5 60.47 45.94 12.85
N ALA A 6 59.17 45.69 12.64
CA ALA A 6 58.58 44.38 12.88
C ALA A 6 58.83 43.51 11.64
N PHE A 7 59.50 42.38 11.84
CA PHE A 7 59.63 41.31 10.86
C PHE A 7 58.26 40.65 10.67
N ALA A 8 57.60 40.92 9.54
CA ALA A 8 56.49 40.10 9.09
C ALA A 8 57.06 38.92 8.30
N ILE A 9 56.96 37.72 8.87
CA ILE A 9 57.27 36.47 8.19
C ILE A 9 56.18 36.25 7.12
N SER A 10 56.58 36.33 5.86
CA SER A 10 55.78 35.93 4.71
C SER A 10 55.63 34.41 4.68
N LEU A 11 54.45 33.91 5.05
CA LEU A 11 53.98 32.59 4.62
C LEU A 11 53.16 32.79 3.34
N ALA A 12 53.82 32.60 2.20
CA ALA A 12 53.18 32.48 0.90
C ALA A 12 52.37 31.18 0.87
N GLY A 13 51.11 31.25 1.30
CA GLY A 13 50.13 30.21 1.00
C GLY A 13 49.74 30.35 -0.46
N GLN A 14 50.15 29.39 -1.30
CA GLN A 14 49.66 29.24 -2.66
C GLN A 14 48.15 28.97 -2.62
N GLY A 15 47.35 30.03 -2.69
CA GLY A 15 45.92 29.92 -2.96
C GLY A 15 45.74 29.49 -4.42
N SER A 16 45.61 28.19 -4.65
CA SER A 16 45.06 27.69 -5.90
C SER A 16 43.62 28.18 -6.02
N LEU A 17 43.45 29.29 -6.74
CA LEU A 17 42.17 29.70 -7.29
C LEU A 17 41.72 28.57 -8.22
N VAL A 18 40.84 27.71 -7.72
CA VAL A 18 40.06 26.82 -8.58
C VAL A 18 39.10 27.73 -9.33
N THR A 19 39.50 28.18 -10.53
CA THR A 19 38.59 28.74 -11.51
C THR A 19 37.49 27.72 -11.73
N ALA A 20 36.28 28.04 -11.27
CA ALA A 20 35.09 27.32 -11.70
C ALA A 20 35.10 27.30 -13.22
N ALA A 21 35.24 26.10 -13.80
CA ALA A 21 35.07 25.94 -15.23
C ALA A 21 33.67 26.47 -15.57
N ALA A 22 33.62 27.49 -16.42
CA ALA A 22 32.37 27.94 -16.99
C ALA A 22 31.71 26.72 -17.64
N ILE A 23 30.55 26.32 -17.13
CA ILE A 23 29.72 25.33 -17.79
C ILE A 23 29.28 26.00 -19.09
N GLU A 24 29.92 25.65 -20.19
CA GLU A 24 29.44 26.06 -21.51
C GLU A 24 27.97 25.62 -21.60
N PRO A 25 27.04 26.53 -21.95
CA PRO A 25 25.66 26.13 -22.16
C PRO A 25 25.67 25.09 -23.29
N ARG A 26 25.32 23.84 -22.96
CA ARG A 26 25.01 22.85 -23.99
C ARG A 26 24.01 23.51 -24.94
N SER A 27 24.41 23.64 -26.20
CA SER A 27 23.56 24.20 -27.24
C SER A 27 22.16 23.60 -27.13
N ALA A 28 21.15 24.46 -26.98
CA ALA A 28 19.74 24.07 -26.91
C ALA A 28 19.30 23.23 -28.14
N ASN A 29 20.14 23.19 -29.19
CA ASN A 29 19.93 22.41 -30.41
C ASN A 29 20.15 20.90 -30.24
N SER A 30 20.55 20.39 -29.06
CA SER A 30 20.74 18.95 -28.84
C SER A 30 19.58 18.23 -28.15
N ILE A 31 18.46 18.93 -27.87
CA ILE A 31 17.28 18.31 -27.24
C ILE A 31 16.24 18.05 -28.34
N PRO A 32 15.88 16.78 -28.62
CA PRO A 32 14.82 16.49 -29.58
C PRO A 32 13.50 17.12 -29.10
N PRO A 33 12.63 17.58 -30.03
CA PRO A 33 11.33 18.09 -29.64
C PRO A 33 10.54 17.00 -28.90
N PRO A 34 9.67 17.38 -27.95
CA PRO A 34 8.82 16.41 -27.29
C PRO A 34 8.00 15.62 -28.31
N PRO A 35 7.68 14.35 -28.03
CA PRO A 35 6.82 13.57 -28.90
C PRO A 35 5.46 14.25 -29.07
N LYS A 36 4.77 13.95 -30.17
CA LYS A 36 3.39 14.41 -30.37
C LYS A 36 2.51 13.88 -29.24
N SER A 37 1.57 14.69 -28.78
CA SER A 37 0.60 14.26 -27.78
C SER A 37 -0.17 13.03 -28.28
N GLU A 38 -0.29 12.03 -27.42
CA GLU A 38 -1.13 10.86 -27.67
C GLU A 38 -2.57 11.14 -27.19
N PRO A 39 -3.61 10.64 -27.88
CA PRO A 39 -4.98 10.73 -27.39
C PRO A 39 -5.17 9.97 -26.09
N VAL A 40 -5.76 10.61 -25.07
CA VAL A 40 -6.11 9.96 -23.80
C VAL A 40 -7.61 9.67 -23.76
N HIS A 41 -7.97 8.40 -23.60
CA HIS A 41 -9.35 7.97 -23.40
C HIS A 41 -9.60 7.69 -21.92
N LEU A 42 -10.60 8.36 -21.35
CA LEU A 42 -11.00 8.14 -19.96
C LEU A 42 -12.14 7.13 -19.91
N LYS A 43 -11.98 6.09 -19.09
CA LYS A 43 -13.03 5.14 -18.76
C LYS A 43 -13.31 5.20 -17.26
N ARG A 44 -14.59 5.31 -16.89
CA ARG A 44 -15.00 5.20 -15.49
C ARG A 44 -15.18 3.73 -15.14
N LEU A 45 -14.53 3.32 -14.06
CA LEU A 45 -14.69 1.97 -13.52
C LEU A 45 -15.95 1.88 -12.65
N PRO A 46 -16.67 0.75 -12.71
CA PRO A 46 -17.84 0.53 -11.90
C PRO A 46 -17.45 0.28 -10.44
N LEU A 47 -17.91 1.15 -9.55
CA LEU A 47 -17.80 0.96 -8.10
C LEU A 47 -19.10 0.40 -7.53
N PRO A 48 -19.06 -0.19 -6.32
CA PRO A 48 -20.27 -0.54 -5.58
C PRO A 48 -21.26 0.62 -5.45
N PRO A 49 -22.57 0.35 -5.30
CA PRO A 49 -23.60 1.39 -5.21
C PRO A 49 -23.34 2.34 -4.04
N GLY A 50 -23.61 3.62 -4.26
CA GLY A 50 -23.44 4.65 -3.23
C GLY A 50 -24.73 4.90 -2.44
N ILE A 51 -24.61 5.05 -1.11
CA ILE A 51 -25.69 5.51 -0.22
C ILE A 51 -25.26 6.69 0.65
N SER A 52 -26.24 7.46 1.13
CA SER A 52 -26.05 8.66 1.94
C SER A 52 -26.23 8.45 3.45
N ASP A 53 -26.72 7.28 3.83
CA ASP A 53 -27.09 6.90 5.20
C ASP A 53 -26.31 5.62 5.55
N ASP A 54 -25.64 5.63 6.69
CA ASP A 54 -24.85 4.52 7.22
C ASP A 54 -25.60 3.70 8.28
N ALA A 55 -26.87 4.03 8.54
CA ALA A 55 -27.73 3.26 9.43
C ALA A 55 -27.74 1.76 9.02
N PRO A 56 -27.71 0.83 9.98
CA PRO A 56 -27.73 -0.59 9.67
C PRO A 56 -28.93 -0.97 8.79
N GLY A 57 -28.67 -1.68 7.69
CA GLY A 57 -29.69 -2.07 6.71
C GLY A 57 -30.06 -0.99 5.68
N ALA A 58 -29.45 0.20 5.72
CA ALA A 58 -29.67 1.24 4.69
C ALA A 58 -29.24 0.78 3.29
N CYS A 59 -28.25 -0.10 3.18
CA CYS A 59 -27.88 -0.79 1.94
C CYS A 59 -28.89 -1.92 1.63
N THR A 60 -30.09 -1.54 1.18
CA THR A 60 -31.17 -2.49 0.89
C THR A 60 -30.95 -3.26 -0.42
N ALA A 61 -31.63 -4.40 -0.58
CA ALA A 61 -31.65 -5.16 -1.84
C ALA A 61 -32.22 -4.36 -3.03
N LYS A 62 -32.97 -3.28 -2.79
CA LYS A 62 -33.41 -2.36 -3.85
C LYS A 62 -32.23 -1.54 -4.41
N ILE A 63 -31.25 -1.22 -3.56
CA ILE A 63 -30.08 -0.42 -3.91
C ILE A 63 -28.96 -1.32 -4.44
N ASN A 64 -28.64 -2.38 -3.70
CA ASN A 64 -27.72 -3.42 -4.13
C ASN A 64 -28.42 -4.79 -4.08
N PRO A 65 -29.03 -5.25 -5.20
CA PRO A 65 -29.71 -6.55 -5.26
C PRO A 65 -28.82 -7.76 -4.98
N ARG A 66 -27.50 -7.60 -5.02
CA ARG A 66 -26.54 -8.66 -4.69
C ARG A 66 -26.17 -8.71 -3.22
N GLY A 67 -26.51 -7.67 -2.45
CA GLY A 67 -26.17 -7.59 -1.04
C GLY A 67 -24.67 -7.45 -0.77
N THR A 68 -23.87 -7.03 -1.75
CA THR A 68 -22.40 -6.95 -1.69
C THR A 68 -21.86 -5.62 -1.16
N GLY A 69 -22.60 -4.98 -0.26
CA GLY A 69 -22.25 -3.72 0.37
C GLY A 69 -22.55 -2.46 -0.46
N CYS A 70 -22.52 -1.30 0.19
CA CYS A 70 -22.73 0.00 -0.42
C CYS A 70 -21.67 1.00 0.09
N MET A 71 -21.28 1.98 -0.71
CA MET A 71 -20.28 2.98 -0.36
C MET A 71 -20.90 4.30 0.12
N PRO A 72 -20.23 5.09 0.98
CA PRO A 72 -20.68 6.43 1.34
C PRO A 72 -20.51 7.40 0.17
N VAL A 73 -21.58 8.08 -0.24
CA VAL A 73 -21.48 9.17 -1.25
C VAL A 73 -21.07 10.51 -0.63
N LYS A 74 -21.28 10.68 0.68
CA LYS A 74 -20.98 11.95 1.39
C LYS A 74 -19.51 12.11 1.76
N SER A 75 -18.76 11.01 1.88
CA SER A 75 -17.35 11.03 2.29
C SER A 75 -16.59 9.86 1.68
N LEU A 76 -15.87 10.14 0.60
CA LEU A 76 -14.94 9.19 -0.03
C LEU A 76 -13.54 9.22 0.61
N ARG A 77 -13.37 9.80 1.82
CA ARG A 77 -12.06 9.98 2.45
C ARG A 77 -11.27 8.69 2.69
N ALA A 78 -11.97 7.56 2.85
CA ALA A 78 -11.35 6.25 3.01
C ALA A 78 -11.29 5.46 1.69
N PHE A 79 -11.75 6.02 0.56
CA PHE A 79 -11.56 5.40 -0.75
C PHE A 79 -10.14 5.65 -1.25
N GLN A 80 -9.46 4.61 -1.71
CA GLN A 80 -8.17 4.73 -2.38
C GLN A 80 -8.13 3.79 -3.58
N SER A 81 -7.72 4.29 -4.74
CA SER A 81 -7.34 3.42 -5.86
C SER A 81 -6.00 2.77 -5.57
N GLY A 82 -5.90 1.47 -5.84
CA GLY A 82 -4.66 0.73 -5.85
C GLY A 82 -4.09 0.58 -7.25
N GLU A 83 -3.24 -0.42 -7.39
CA GLU A 83 -2.56 -0.75 -8.63
C GLU A 83 -3.38 -1.69 -9.53
N PHE A 84 -2.94 -1.82 -10.78
CA PHE A 84 -3.39 -2.90 -11.63
C PHE A 84 -2.87 -4.24 -11.10
N LEU A 85 -3.68 -5.27 -11.22
CA LEU A 85 -3.16 -6.63 -11.13
C LEU A 85 -2.24 -6.93 -12.33
N PRO A 86 -1.41 -7.98 -12.26
CA PRO A 86 -0.37 -8.25 -13.26
C PRO A 86 -0.91 -8.50 -14.67
N ASP A 87 -2.20 -8.82 -14.81
CA ASP A 87 -2.86 -9.01 -16.09
C ASP A 87 -3.25 -7.71 -16.81
N GLY A 88 -3.11 -6.56 -16.14
CA GLY A 88 -3.47 -5.23 -16.67
C GLY A 88 -4.97 -5.03 -16.92
N LYS A 89 -5.82 -5.96 -16.51
CA LYS A 89 -7.28 -5.98 -16.77
C LYS A 89 -8.12 -5.79 -15.52
N HIS A 90 -7.47 -5.83 -14.36
CA HIS A 90 -8.11 -5.66 -13.07
C HIS A 90 -7.38 -4.62 -12.24
N VAL A 91 -8.13 -3.84 -11.45
CA VAL A 91 -7.58 -2.77 -10.61
C VAL A 91 -8.02 -2.99 -9.16
N LEU A 92 -7.09 -2.83 -8.23
CA LEU A 92 -7.36 -2.84 -6.80
C LEU A 92 -8.01 -1.53 -6.35
N ALA A 93 -8.89 -1.60 -5.35
CA ALA A 93 -9.35 -0.42 -4.64
C ALA A 93 -9.63 -0.76 -3.18
N LEU A 94 -9.33 0.18 -2.30
CA LEU A 94 -9.85 0.24 -0.95
C LEU A 94 -11.19 0.97 -1.00
N VAL A 95 -12.25 0.35 -0.47
CA VAL A 95 -13.57 0.94 -0.33
C VAL A 95 -14.04 0.88 1.12
N PRO A 96 -14.63 1.97 1.65
CA PRO A 96 -15.43 1.90 2.87
C PRO A 96 -16.84 1.44 2.51
N TYR A 97 -17.28 0.31 3.04
CA TYR A 97 -18.66 -0.12 2.96
C TYR A 97 -19.46 0.27 4.20
N ILE A 98 -20.71 0.69 3.98
CA ILE A 98 -21.63 1.19 5.00
C ILE A 98 -23.04 0.63 4.81
N GLY A 99 -23.85 0.71 5.87
CA GLY A 99 -25.28 0.43 5.82
C GLY A 99 -25.63 -1.05 5.62
N ALA A 100 -24.68 -1.96 5.81
CA ALA A 100 -24.97 -3.38 5.89
C ALA A 100 -25.87 -3.66 7.12
N PRO A 101 -26.74 -4.69 7.09
CA PRO A 101 -27.49 -5.11 8.26
C PRO A 101 -26.57 -5.60 9.39
N LEU A 102 -27.07 -5.62 10.64
CA LEU A 102 -26.32 -6.18 11.76
C LEU A 102 -26.31 -7.72 11.71
N ALA A 103 -25.32 -8.34 12.35
CA ALA A 103 -25.34 -9.77 12.60
C ALA A 103 -26.63 -10.19 13.33
N PRO A 104 -27.18 -11.39 13.04
CA PRO A 104 -26.58 -12.49 12.29
C PRO A 104 -26.86 -12.48 10.77
N ASP A 105 -27.31 -11.36 10.19
CA ASP A 105 -27.52 -11.29 8.74
C ASP A 105 -26.19 -11.55 7.98
N PRO A 106 -26.16 -12.44 6.98
CA PRO A 106 -24.94 -12.75 6.23
C PRO A 106 -24.29 -11.53 5.56
N ALA A 107 -25.06 -10.50 5.19
CA ALA A 107 -24.53 -9.29 4.59
C ALA A 107 -23.79 -8.38 5.58
N SER A 108 -23.86 -8.67 6.89
CA SER A 108 -23.12 -7.91 7.91
C SER A 108 -21.61 -7.89 7.69
N ILE A 109 -21.05 -8.91 7.02
CA ILE A 109 -19.62 -9.03 6.68
C ILE A 109 -19.09 -7.91 5.78
N TYR A 110 -19.98 -7.20 5.08
CA TYR A 110 -19.58 -6.16 4.16
C TYR A 110 -19.26 -4.86 4.88
N ASN A 111 -19.74 -4.62 6.11
CA ASN A 111 -19.52 -3.33 6.77
C ASN A 111 -18.03 -3.08 7.09
N GLY A 112 -17.53 -1.87 6.79
CA GLY A 112 -16.15 -1.46 7.10
C GLY A 112 -15.24 -1.32 5.88
N SER A 113 -13.94 -1.11 6.13
CA SER A 113 -12.92 -0.99 5.09
C SER A 113 -12.64 -2.34 4.43
N GLN A 114 -12.68 -2.38 3.11
CA GLN A 114 -12.48 -3.60 2.33
C GLN A 114 -11.62 -3.35 1.10
N ILE A 115 -10.83 -4.36 0.69
CA ILE A 115 -10.14 -4.38 -0.60
C ILE A 115 -11.02 -5.08 -1.63
N ILE A 116 -11.23 -4.42 -2.76
CA ILE A 116 -11.96 -4.95 -3.91
C ILE A 116 -11.07 -5.00 -5.15
N ILE A 117 -11.44 -5.87 -6.08
CA ILE A 117 -10.89 -5.91 -7.44
C ILE A 117 -11.99 -5.49 -8.41
N ILE A 118 -11.68 -4.61 -9.36
CA ILE A 118 -12.61 -4.09 -10.37
C ILE A 118 -12.13 -4.49 -11.76
N LYS A 119 -13.03 -5.00 -12.61
CA LYS A 119 -12.71 -5.29 -14.02
C LYS A 119 -12.68 -4.01 -14.84
N THR A 120 -11.60 -3.80 -15.60
CA THR A 120 -11.42 -2.58 -16.40
C THR A 120 -12.26 -2.59 -17.68
N ASP A 121 -12.66 -3.76 -18.16
CA ASP A 121 -13.50 -3.92 -19.34
C ASP A 121 -15.00 -3.67 -19.05
N GLY A 122 -15.41 -3.70 -17.77
CA GLY A 122 -16.79 -3.52 -17.34
C GLY A 122 -17.64 -4.80 -17.42
N SER A 123 -17.02 -5.95 -17.72
CA SER A 123 -17.61 -7.27 -17.57
C SER A 123 -17.83 -7.62 -16.09
N LYS A 124 -18.47 -8.76 -15.82
CA LYS A 124 -18.85 -9.19 -14.48
C LYS A 124 -17.95 -10.32 -13.98
N PHE A 125 -17.76 -10.40 -12.67
CA PHE A 125 -17.34 -11.63 -11.99
C PHE A 125 -18.49 -12.63 -11.94
N SER A 126 -18.22 -13.87 -11.52
CA SER A 126 -19.19 -14.96 -11.40
C SER A 126 -20.37 -14.62 -10.48
N ASN A 127 -20.14 -13.80 -9.44
CA ASN A 127 -21.17 -13.27 -8.55
C ASN A 127 -22.11 -12.24 -9.23
N GLY A 128 -21.82 -11.86 -10.48
CA GLY A 128 -22.61 -10.94 -11.29
C GLY A 128 -22.32 -9.45 -11.05
N ASP A 129 -21.44 -9.11 -10.11
CA ASP A 129 -20.95 -7.76 -9.90
C ASP A 129 -19.76 -7.46 -10.81
N LYS A 130 -19.49 -6.17 -11.04
CA LYS A 130 -18.32 -5.73 -11.82
C LYS A 130 -17.07 -5.57 -10.94
N TRP A 131 -17.22 -5.83 -9.65
CA TRP A 131 -16.17 -5.91 -8.66
C TRP A 131 -16.28 -7.23 -7.89
N LYS A 132 -15.17 -7.66 -7.31
CA LYS A 132 -15.08 -8.78 -6.36
C LYS A 132 -14.53 -8.22 -5.05
N CYS A 133 -15.21 -8.44 -3.92
CA CYS A 133 -14.63 -8.10 -2.63
C CYS A 133 -13.68 -9.21 -2.19
N ILE A 134 -12.43 -8.85 -1.88
CA ILE A 134 -11.39 -9.81 -1.52
C ILE A 134 -11.38 -10.03 -0.02
N THR A 135 -11.40 -8.96 0.77
CA THR A 135 -11.30 -9.06 2.24
C THR A 135 -12.66 -9.23 2.94
N CYS A 136 -13.77 -9.25 2.20
CA CYS A 136 -15.09 -9.45 2.79
C CYS A 136 -15.27 -10.89 3.25
N GLY A 137 -15.69 -11.07 4.51
CA GLY A 137 -16.04 -12.38 5.05
C GLY A 137 -14.84 -13.31 5.29
N VAL A 138 -13.61 -12.80 5.29
CA VAL A 138 -12.43 -13.59 5.67
C VAL A 138 -12.63 -14.11 7.10
N PRO A 139 -12.56 -15.44 7.34
CA PRO A 139 -12.71 -15.99 8.67
C PRO A 139 -11.65 -15.45 9.64
N ALA A 140 -12.01 -15.31 10.92
CA ALA A 140 -11.11 -14.73 11.92
C ALA A 140 -9.83 -15.58 12.10
N GLU A 141 -9.95 -16.89 11.94
CA GLU A 141 -8.85 -17.86 11.95
C GLU A 141 -7.86 -17.68 10.79
N ASN A 142 -8.30 -17.10 9.67
CA ASN A 142 -7.45 -16.82 8.52
C ASN A 142 -6.78 -15.43 8.60
N ALA A 143 -7.19 -14.60 9.56
CA ALA A 143 -6.73 -13.22 9.73
C ALA A 143 -6.10 -12.98 11.12
N VAL A 144 -5.55 -14.02 11.74
CA VAL A 144 -4.96 -13.92 13.08
C VAL A 144 -3.80 -12.93 13.09
N GLY A 145 -3.91 -11.92 13.96
CA GLY A 145 -2.89 -10.88 14.08
C GLY A 145 -2.95 -9.79 13.02
N GLN A 146 -3.95 -9.81 12.12
CA GLN A 146 -4.21 -8.72 11.18
C GLN A 146 -4.22 -7.37 11.91
N THR A 147 -3.52 -6.41 11.33
CA THR A 147 -3.54 -5.02 11.79
C THR A 147 -4.76 -4.30 11.23
N PRO A 148 -5.37 -3.35 11.97
CA PRO A 148 -6.59 -2.66 11.52
C PRO A 148 -6.34 -1.66 10.37
N THR A 149 -5.09 -1.53 9.90
CA THR A 149 -4.74 -0.56 8.86
C THR A 149 -5.15 -1.06 7.48
N TYR A 150 -5.89 -0.21 6.77
CA TYR A 150 -6.26 -0.37 5.37
C TYR A 150 -5.85 0.90 4.64
N ASP A 151 -4.77 0.81 3.86
CA ASP A 151 -4.33 1.85 2.95
C ASP A 151 -3.46 1.25 1.83
N TYR A 152 -3.23 2.01 0.77
CA TYR A 152 -2.30 1.74 -0.32
C TYR A 152 -2.29 0.30 -0.86
N PRO A 153 -3.43 -0.24 -1.35
CA PRO A 153 -3.46 -1.58 -1.89
C PRO A 153 -2.56 -1.72 -3.13
N GLN A 154 -1.60 -2.65 -3.06
CA GLN A 154 -0.59 -2.92 -4.07
C GLN A 154 -0.60 -4.40 -4.45
N ALA A 155 -0.49 -4.71 -5.73
CA ALA A 155 -0.56 -6.08 -6.23
C ALA A 155 0.84 -6.71 -6.26
N PHE A 156 0.94 -7.98 -5.86
CA PHE A 156 2.13 -8.76 -6.18
C PHE A 156 2.05 -9.27 -7.64
N ASP A 157 3.20 -9.40 -8.31
CA ASP A 157 3.25 -9.87 -9.71
C ASP A 157 2.81 -11.33 -9.91
N ASP A 158 2.61 -12.09 -8.83
CA ASP A 158 2.04 -13.45 -8.89
C ASP A 158 0.52 -13.47 -9.09
N GLY A 159 -0.17 -12.34 -8.90
CA GLY A 159 -1.63 -12.25 -9.02
C GLY A 159 -2.41 -12.98 -7.92
N LYS A 160 -1.74 -13.44 -6.87
CA LYS A 160 -2.31 -14.21 -5.74
C LYS A 160 -2.30 -13.42 -4.43
N ARG A 161 -1.43 -12.41 -4.33
CA ARG A 161 -1.25 -11.62 -3.11
C ARG A 161 -1.50 -10.12 -3.29
N ILE A 162 -1.93 -9.47 -2.21
CA ILE A 162 -2.15 -8.02 -2.13
C ILE A 162 -1.51 -7.49 -0.85
N LEU A 163 -0.65 -6.48 -0.96
CA LEU A 163 -0.22 -5.66 0.17
C LEU A 163 -1.28 -4.59 0.43
N PHE A 164 -1.71 -4.40 1.67
CA PHE A 164 -2.56 -3.27 2.09
C PHE A 164 -2.33 -2.96 3.57
N GLY A 165 -2.23 -1.68 3.94
CA GLY A 165 -1.85 -1.33 5.31
C GLY A 165 -0.52 -1.99 5.67
N SER A 166 -0.49 -2.62 6.83
CA SER A 166 0.63 -3.46 7.28
C SER A 166 0.31 -4.94 7.17
N ASN A 167 -0.49 -5.33 6.17
CA ASN A 167 -0.98 -6.68 5.96
C ASN A 167 -0.73 -7.17 4.53
N ILE A 168 -0.63 -8.47 4.35
CA ILE A 168 -0.63 -9.14 3.05
C ILE A 168 -1.79 -10.12 3.01
N ALA A 169 -2.75 -9.90 2.10
CA ALA A 169 -3.75 -10.90 1.75
C ALA A 169 -3.14 -11.88 0.74
N ASP A 170 -3.36 -13.18 0.95
CA ASP A 170 -2.79 -14.27 0.18
C ASP A 170 -3.85 -15.33 -0.12
N CYS A 171 -4.09 -15.61 -1.39
CA CYS A 171 -5.05 -16.64 -1.82
C CYS A 171 -4.42 -18.01 -2.13
N GLY A 172 -3.19 -18.23 -1.64
CA GLY A 172 -2.48 -19.49 -1.74
C GLY A 172 -2.19 -19.86 -3.19
N ASP A 173 -2.73 -20.98 -3.64
CA ASP A 173 -2.48 -21.48 -5.01
C ASP A 173 -3.37 -20.81 -6.07
N HIS A 174 -4.37 -20.04 -5.66
CA HIS A 174 -5.37 -19.45 -6.55
C HIS A 174 -5.05 -17.99 -6.91
N LEU A 175 -5.41 -17.60 -8.14
CA LEU A 175 -5.38 -16.18 -8.52
C LEU A 175 -6.50 -15.44 -7.78
N LEU A 176 -6.24 -14.21 -7.36
CA LEU A 176 -7.23 -13.39 -6.65
C LEU A 176 -8.54 -13.20 -7.44
N ILE A 177 -8.43 -13.21 -8.77
CA ILE A 177 -9.56 -13.03 -9.70
C ILE A 177 -10.36 -14.30 -9.99
N SER A 178 -9.86 -15.48 -9.59
CA SER A 178 -10.52 -16.75 -9.87
C SER A 178 -11.65 -17.03 -8.89
N ASP A 179 -12.55 -17.94 -9.23
CA ASP A 179 -13.69 -18.31 -8.38
C ASP A 179 -13.26 -19.18 -7.20
N GLU A 180 -12.12 -19.87 -7.31
CA GLU A 180 -11.52 -20.68 -6.26
C GLU A 180 -10.92 -19.83 -5.14
N CYS A 181 -10.57 -18.57 -5.41
CA CYS A 181 -10.16 -17.63 -4.39
C CYS A 181 -11.39 -17.13 -3.61
N THR A 182 -11.83 -17.93 -2.64
CA THR A 182 -12.94 -17.64 -1.72
C THR A 182 -12.44 -17.04 -0.40
N PRO A 183 -13.31 -16.44 0.43
CA PRO A 183 -12.91 -15.96 1.75
C PRO A 183 -12.25 -17.02 2.64
N ASP A 184 -12.69 -18.28 2.54
CA ASP A 184 -12.11 -19.41 3.31
C ASP A 184 -10.70 -19.80 2.84
N GLN A 185 -10.34 -19.50 1.58
CA GLN A 185 -8.99 -19.71 1.05
C GLN A 185 -8.07 -18.53 1.31
N LEU A 186 -8.62 -17.33 1.44
CA LEU A 186 -7.83 -16.12 1.66
C LEU A 186 -7.32 -16.07 3.10
N HIS A 187 -6.02 -15.86 3.25
CA HIS A 187 -5.38 -15.55 4.52
C HIS A 187 -4.86 -14.13 4.54
N VAL A 188 -4.95 -13.47 5.69
CA VAL A 188 -4.40 -12.12 5.90
C VAL A 188 -3.29 -12.21 6.93
N TYR A 189 -2.06 -12.01 6.47
CA TYR A 189 -0.86 -12.09 7.29
C TYR A 189 -0.35 -10.69 7.64
N PRO A 190 -0.11 -10.37 8.92
CA PRO A 190 0.51 -9.11 9.28
C PRO A 190 1.99 -9.07 8.88
N ILE A 191 2.50 -7.87 8.69
CA ILE A 191 3.93 -7.61 8.49
C ILE A 191 4.55 -7.23 9.84
N HIS A 192 5.61 -7.94 10.22
CA HIS A 192 6.34 -7.74 11.47
C HIS A 192 7.73 -7.17 11.19
N TRP A 193 8.08 -6.09 11.90
CA TRP A 193 9.41 -5.50 11.88
C TRP A 193 10.00 -5.52 13.29
N ASP A 194 11.07 -6.27 13.48
CA ASP A 194 11.76 -6.34 14.77
C ASP A 194 12.39 -4.99 15.13
N VAL A 195 12.08 -4.50 16.33
CA VAL A 195 12.67 -3.27 16.91
C VAL A 195 13.41 -3.51 18.23
N SER A 196 13.34 -4.74 18.74
CA SER A 196 14.08 -5.22 19.91
C SER A 196 15.29 -6.05 19.46
N ALA A 197 16.37 -6.02 20.24
CA ALA A 197 17.61 -6.74 19.90
C ALA A 197 17.44 -8.27 19.92
N ASP A 198 16.50 -8.78 20.70
CA ASP A 198 16.17 -10.20 20.83
C ASP A 198 14.95 -10.65 20.01
N GLY A 199 14.36 -9.75 19.21
CA GLY A 199 13.16 -10.02 18.41
C GLY A 199 11.92 -10.31 19.26
N SER A 200 11.91 -9.92 20.53
CA SER A 200 10.74 -10.04 21.41
C SER A 200 9.80 -8.84 21.32
N GLY A 201 8.55 -9.02 21.76
CA GLY A 201 7.57 -7.94 21.87
C GLY A 201 6.85 -7.58 20.56
N ALA A 202 6.12 -6.48 20.58
CA ALA A 202 5.40 -6.00 19.40
C ALA A 202 6.37 -5.47 18.33
N GLY A 203 6.02 -5.68 17.06
CA GLY A 203 6.77 -5.10 15.95
C GLY A 203 6.71 -3.58 15.94
N GLY A 204 7.67 -2.96 15.26
CA GLY A 204 7.71 -1.52 15.06
C GLY A 204 6.53 -1.00 14.24
N SER A 205 6.18 0.28 14.44
CA SER A 205 5.18 0.95 13.62
C SER A 205 5.76 1.27 12.25
N ILE A 206 5.22 0.64 11.21
CA ILE A 206 5.60 0.83 9.80
C ILE A 206 4.53 1.65 9.06
N ARG A 207 4.96 2.49 8.12
CA ARG A 207 4.11 3.41 7.34
C ARG A 207 4.64 3.62 5.93
N GLU A 208 3.77 4.09 5.03
CA GLU A 208 4.13 4.44 3.64
C GLU A 208 4.81 3.27 2.92
N LEU A 209 4.22 2.08 3.02
CA LEU A 209 4.79 0.86 2.45
C LEU A 209 4.77 0.93 0.92
N ARG A 210 5.87 0.52 0.29
CA ARG A 210 6.05 0.42 -1.16
C ARG A 210 6.60 -0.96 -1.48
N LEU A 211 5.78 -1.79 -2.10
CA LEU A 211 6.19 -3.10 -2.58
C LEU A 211 7.21 -2.93 -3.71
N HIS A 212 8.32 -3.65 -3.62
CA HIS A 212 9.31 -3.65 -4.68
C HIS A 212 8.86 -4.59 -5.82
N PRO A 213 9.13 -4.27 -7.11
CA PRO A 213 8.73 -5.11 -8.25
C PRO A 213 9.30 -6.53 -8.29
N ASP A 214 10.17 -6.93 -7.36
CA ASP A 214 10.61 -8.32 -7.23
C ASP A 214 9.77 -9.16 -6.27
N ASN A 215 8.68 -8.59 -5.74
CA ASN A 215 7.74 -9.23 -4.82
C ASN A 215 8.32 -9.71 -3.49
N ILE A 216 9.59 -9.39 -3.19
CA ILE A 216 10.26 -9.88 -1.99
C ILE A 216 10.87 -8.77 -1.16
N HIS A 217 11.00 -7.56 -1.69
CA HIS A 217 11.43 -6.40 -0.89
C HIS A 217 10.31 -5.39 -0.64
N LEU A 218 10.45 -4.67 0.46
CA LEU A 218 9.51 -3.67 0.91
C LEU A 218 10.27 -2.43 1.38
N GLY A 219 9.98 -1.29 0.74
CA GLY A 219 10.31 0.01 1.28
C GLY A 219 9.26 0.45 2.28
N PHE A 220 9.66 1.03 3.41
CA PHE A 220 8.74 1.57 4.40
C PHE A 220 9.40 2.70 5.18
N SER A 221 8.61 3.43 5.95
CA SER A 221 9.10 4.45 6.87
C SER A 221 8.60 4.22 8.29
N SER A 222 9.33 4.74 9.26
CA SER A 222 8.89 4.75 10.65
C SER A 222 9.18 6.10 11.30
N PHE A 223 8.28 6.53 12.18
CA PHE A 223 8.49 7.72 12.98
C PHE A 223 9.32 7.41 14.21
N THR A 224 10.17 8.36 14.58
CA THR A 224 10.78 8.41 15.90
C THR A 224 10.18 9.58 16.66
N ILE A 225 9.61 9.29 17.82
CA ILE A 225 8.97 10.27 18.69
C ILE A 225 9.90 10.50 19.88
N GLY A 226 10.47 11.69 19.96
CA GLY A 226 11.27 12.17 21.09
C GLY A 226 11.03 13.66 21.31
N ALA A 227 12.07 14.42 21.67
CA ALA A 227 11.97 15.89 21.75
C ALA A 227 11.63 16.55 20.39
N LYS A 228 11.87 15.85 19.29
CA LYS A 228 11.48 16.23 17.92
C LYS A 228 10.80 15.04 17.25
N LEU A 229 9.87 15.32 16.34
CA LEU A 229 9.35 14.32 15.42
C LEU A 229 10.40 14.06 14.33
N GLY A 230 10.81 12.82 14.17
CA GLY A 230 11.68 12.36 13.11
C GLY A 230 11.02 11.25 12.29
N GLN A 231 11.54 11.02 11.08
CA GLN A 231 11.10 9.91 10.22
C GLN A 231 12.33 9.30 9.54
N PHE A 232 12.42 7.98 9.55
CA PHE A 232 13.44 7.23 8.83
C PHE A 232 12.78 6.38 7.75
N ALA A 233 13.47 6.27 6.61
CA ALA A 233 13.14 5.33 5.56
C ALA A 233 13.99 4.06 5.74
N TYR A 234 13.35 2.92 5.54
CA TYR A 234 13.94 1.59 5.66
C TYR A 234 13.62 0.78 4.41
N PHE A 235 14.44 -0.23 4.18
CA PHE A 235 14.23 -1.21 3.13
C PHE A 235 14.54 -2.59 3.72
N GLY A 236 13.62 -3.53 3.55
CA GLY A 236 13.74 -4.87 4.10
C GLY A 236 13.26 -5.91 3.10
N ARG A 237 13.60 -7.17 3.36
CA ARG A 237 13.09 -8.32 2.62
C ARG A 237 11.95 -8.96 3.38
N LEU A 238 10.83 -9.21 2.71
CA LEU A 238 9.71 -10.00 3.21
C LEU A 238 10.12 -11.47 3.29
N LYS A 239 9.97 -12.06 4.48
CA LYS A 239 10.13 -13.49 4.70
C LYS A 239 8.93 -14.04 5.43
N PHE A 240 8.20 -14.93 4.76
CA PHE A 240 7.08 -15.60 5.41
C PHE A 240 7.57 -16.50 6.55
N ASN A 241 6.95 -16.34 7.72
CA ASN A 241 7.20 -17.11 8.91
C ASN A 241 5.89 -17.77 9.35
N PRO A 242 5.69 -19.06 9.05
CA PRO A 242 4.44 -19.74 9.35
C PRO A 242 4.26 -20.04 10.84
N LYS A 243 5.33 -20.02 11.64
CA LYS A 243 5.33 -20.43 13.05
C LYS A 243 6.37 -19.62 13.83
N PRO A 244 6.16 -18.31 14.04
CA PRO A 244 7.10 -17.51 14.80
C PRO A 244 7.18 -18.02 16.25
N THR A 245 8.40 -18.09 16.78
CA THR A 245 8.68 -18.47 18.17
C THR A 245 8.96 -17.26 19.07
N THR A 246 9.20 -16.10 18.48
CA THR A 246 9.45 -14.81 19.15
C THR A 246 8.67 -13.70 18.46
N GLY A 247 8.54 -12.55 19.13
CA GLY A 247 7.79 -11.40 18.63
C GLY A 247 6.28 -11.61 18.64
N LEU A 248 5.53 -10.51 18.63
CA LEU A 248 4.07 -10.51 18.57
C LEU A 248 3.58 -9.96 17.22
N PRO A 249 2.55 -10.58 16.61
CA PRO A 249 1.78 -11.74 17.09
C PRO A 249 2.49 -13.09 16.85
N LEU A 250 2.27 -14.07 17.73
CA LEU A 250 2.74 -15.46 17.56
C LEU A 250 1.82 -16.26 16.61
N ALA A 251 1.64 -15.74 15.40
CA ALA A 251 0.82 -16.30 14.34
C ALA A 251 1.55 -16.17 13.00
N PRO A 252 1.17 -16.94 11.96
CA PRO A 252 1.75 -16.81 10.63
C PRO A 252 1.82 -15.35 10.18
N ARG A 253 2.99 -14.88 9.74
CA ARG A 253 3.25 -13.47 9.42
C ARG A 253 4.39 -13.33 8.42
N TYR A 254 4.56 -12.13 7.87
CA TYR A 254 5.75 -11.77 7.09
C TYR A 254 6.72 -10.96 7.97
N ASP A 255 7.91 -11.50 8.23
CA ASP A 255 8.97 -10.76 8.91
C ASP A 255 9.75 -9.91 7.91
N LEU A 256 10.08 -8.67 8.29
CA LEU A 256 10.98 -7.80 7.55
C LEU A 256 12.42 -8.00 8.02
N ILE A 257 13.18 -8.76 7.24
CA ILE A 257 14.59 -9.03 7.51
C ILE A 257 15.49 -8.05 6.78
N LYS A 258 16.67 -7.80 7.35
CA LYS A 258 17.70 -6.95 6.76
C LYS A 258 18.20 -7.53 5.42
N VAL A 259 18.38 -6.65 4.43
CA VAL A 259 19.11 -6.89 3.18
C VAL A 259 20.62 -6.76 3.34
#